data_AF-F0QW44-F1
#
_entry.id   AF-F0QW44-F1
#
_cell.length_a   1.000
_cell.length_b   1.000
_cell.length_c   1.000
_cell.angle_alpha   90.00
_cell.angle_beta   90.00
_cell.angle_gamma   90.00
#
_symmetry.space_group_name_H-M   'P 1'
#
loop_
_entity.id
_entity.type
_entity.pdbx_description
1 polymer ?
#
loop_
_entity_poly.entity_id
_entity_poly.type
_entity_poly.pdbx_seq_one_letter_code
_entity_poly.pdbx_strand_id
1 'polypeptide(L)'
;MPPIDLLVVLTIPMIAIHIIIAIISMRYLTIARSIGLPIAIYEGIYYVLLLTYLLLNRYDPLLLSIAALFLVIHVGGAYLYINGTLAYLSRKRSNLRYYGYYELTELMFIIIVMYLLIH
;
A
#
# COMPACT_ATOMS: atom_id res chain seq x y z
N MET A 1 -11.56 18.26 -2.67
CA MET A 1 -10.26 17.82 -3.21
C MET A 1 -9.32 17.64 -2.03
N PRO A 2 -8.69 16.47 -1.83
CA PRO A 2 -7.68 16.35 -0.78
C PRO A 2 -6.55 17.34 -1.09
N PRO A 3 -6.10 18.16 -0.13
CA PRO A 3 -5.01 19.10 -0.36
C PRO A 3 -3.71 18.32 -0.61
N ILE A 4 -2.87 18.85 -1.51
CA ILE A 4 -1.60 18.21 -1.87
C ILE A 4 -0.71 17.99 -0.65
N ASP A 5 -0.69 18.95 0.28
CA ASP A 5 0.05 18.88 1.54
C ASP A 5 -0.36 17.66 2.38
N LEU A 6 -1.66 17.32 2.39
CA LEU A 6 -2.15 16.14 3.10
C LEU A 6 -1.62 14.85 2.46
N LEU A 7 -1.65 14.75 1.12
CA LEU A 7 -1.15 13.56 0.42
C LEU A 7 0.36 13.39 0.61
N VAL A 8 1.14 14.46 0.60
CA VAL A 8 2.57 14.43 0.89
C VAL A 8 2.81 13.91 2.32
N VAL A 9 2.08 14.46 3.31
CA VAL A 9 2.19 14.03 4.72
C VAL A 9 1.82 12.56 4.91
N LEU A 10 0.80 12.06 4.21
CA LEU A 10 0.40 10.64 4.25
C LEU A 10 1.38 9.73 3.47
N THR A 11 2.03 10.24 2.43
CA THR A 11 2.96 9.43 1.62
C THR A 11 4.21 9.05 2.43
N ILE A 12 4.66 9.90 3.37
CA ILE A 12 5.84 9.63 4.22
C ILE A 12 5.68 8.34 5.05
N PRO A 13 4.64 8.18 5.89
CA PRO A 13 4.43 6.93 6.62
C PRO A 13 4.12 5.76 5.70
N MET A 14 3.48 5.96 4.53
CA MET A 14 3.29 4.89 3.54
C MET A 14 4.62 4.29 3.08
N ILE A 15 5.60 5.14 2.74
CA ILE A 15 6.96 4.72 2.38
C ILE A 15 7.59 3.93 3.53
N ALA A 16 7.52 4.45 4.75
CA ALA A 16 8.12 3.79 5.92
C ALA A 16 7.49 2.41 6.18
N ILE A 17 6.16 2.31 6.10
CA ILE A 17 5.43 1.05 6.22
C ILE A 17 5.97 0.05 5.20
N HIS A 18 5.96 0.38 3.91
CA HIS A 18 6.34 -0.56 2.85
C HIS A 18 7.81 -1.02 2.98
N ILE A 19 8.72 -0.13 3.38
CA ILE A 19 10.11 -0.51 3.70
C ILE A 19 10.14 -1.53 4.85
N ILE A 20 9.45 -1.26 5.95
CA ILE A 20 9.42 -2.14 7.12
C ILE A 20 8.80 -3.50 6.79
N ILE A 21 7.64 -3.51 6.11
CA ILE A 21 6.95 -4.74 5.72
C ILE A 21 7.80 -5.55 4.75
N ALA A 22 8.43 -4.91 3.75
CA ALA A 22 9.35 -5.58 2.83
C ALA A 22 10.51 -6.25 3.59
N ILE A 23 11.17 -5.54 4.51
CA ILE A 23 12.29 -6.09 5.29
C ILE A 23 11.83 -7.29 6.15
N ILE A 24 10.71 -7.15 6.86
CA ILE A 24 10.12 -8.22 7.69
C ILE A 24 9.82 -9.45 6.82
N SER A 25 9.18 -9.24 5.68
CA SER A 25 8.74 -10.29 4.76
C SER A 25 9.92 -11.01 4.09
N MET A 26 10.98 -10.28 3.72
CA MET A 26 12.22 -10.85 3.20
C MET A 26 12.95 -11.71 4.23
N ARG A 27 12.78 -11.42 5.51
CA ARG A 27 13.26 -12.23 6.64
C ARG A 27 12.30 -13.37 7.01
N TYR A 28 11.23 -13.57 6.25
CA TYR A 28 10.21 -14.59 6.46
C TYR A 28 9.44 -14.44 7.78
N LEU A 29 9.32 -13.20 8.25
CA LEU A 29 8.54 -12.88 9.43
C LEU A 29 7.14 -12.41 8.99
N THR A 30 6.19 -12.48 9.93
CA THR A 30 4.82 -12.02 9.70
C THR A 30 4.52 -10.83 10.61
N ILE A 31 3.57 -10.00 10.19
CA ILE A 31 3.10 -8.88 10.99
C ILE A 31 1.92 -9.36 11.82
N ALA A 32 1.97 -9.06 13.12
CA ALA A 32 0.87 -9.36 14.02
C ALA A 32 -0.41 -8.65 13.55
N ARG A 33 -1.54 -9.34 13.63
CA ARG A 33 -2.84 -8.81 13.17
C ARG A 33 -3.20 -7.46 13.81
N SER A 34 -2.85 -7.26 15.08
CA SER A 34 -3.08 -6.01 15.82
C SER A 34 -2.37 -4.80 15.21
N ILE A 35 -1.29 -5.02 14.44
CA ILE A 35 -0.53 -4.00 13.73
C ILE A 35 -0.95 -3.96 12.26
N GLY A 36 -1.09 -5.13 11.63
CA GLY A 36 -1.41 -5.24 10.20
C GLY A 36 -2.79 -4.70 9.84
N LEU A 37 -3.80 -4.85 10.70
CA LEU A 37 -5.15 -4.33 10.41
C LEU A 37 -5.21 -2.80 10.37
N PRO A 38 -4.69 -2.05 11.37
CA PRO A 38 -4.59 -0.60 11.28
C PRO A 38 -3.81 -0.12 10.05
N ILE A 39 -2.70 -0.80 9.71
CA ILE A 39 -1.92 -0.51 8.50
C ILE A 39 -2.77 -0.68 7.24
N ALA A 40 -3.45 -1.82 7.07
CA ALA A 40 -4.27 -2.07 5.88
C ALA A 40 -5.43 -1.06 5.73
N ILE A 41 -6.04 -0.62 6.84
CA ILE A 41 -7.05 0.45 6.82
C ILE A 41 -6.43 1.77 6.37
N TYR A 42 -5.26 2.11 6.92
CA TYR A 42 -4.51 3.29 6.55
C TYR A 42 -4.14 3.30 5.05
N GLU A 43 -3.61 2.20 4.54
CA GLU A 43 -3.25 2.02 3.12
C GLU A 43 -4.49 2.16 2.21
N GLY A 44 -5.60 1.53 2.59
CA GLY A 44 -6.87 1.68 1.88
C GLY A 44 -7.33 3.14 1.80
N ILE A 45 -7.30 3.87 2.92
CA ILE A 45 -7.66 5.30 2.96
C ILE A 45 -6.70 6.11 2.07
N TYR A 46 -5.39 5.87 2.18
CA TYR A 46 -4.39 6.53 1.35
C TYR A 46 -4.69 6.37 -0.14
N TYR A 47 -4.94 5.15 -0.60
CA TYR A 47 -5.20 4.89 -2.02
C TYR A 47 -6.53 5.45 -2.51
N VAL A 48 -7.57 5.52 -1.67
CA VAL A 48 -8.82 6.23 -2.00
C VAL A 48 -8.54 7.71 -2.25
N LEU A 49 -7.78 8.35 -1.35
CA LEU A 49 -7.44 9.76 -1.47
C LEU A 49 -6.54 10.03 -2.67
N LEU A 50 -5.52 9.19 -2.88
CA LEU A 50 -4.61 9.29 -4.02
C LEU A 50 -5.37 9.14 -5.34
N LEU A 51 -6.18 8.08 -5.50
CA LEU A 51 -6.94 7.86 -6.72
C LEU A 51 -7.92 9.02 -6.99
N THR A 52 -8.59 9.52 -5.96
CA THR A 52 -9.49 10.69 -6.07
C THR A 52 -8.72 11.92 -6.56
N TYR A 53 -7.54 12.18 -6.00
CA TYR A 53 -6.69 13.29 -6.42
C TYR A 53 -6.23 13.15 -7.87
N LEU A 54 -5.73 11.97 -8.25
CA LEU A 54 -5.25 11.71 -9.60
C LEU A 54 -6.36 11.87 -10.64
N LEU A 55 -7.58 11.40 -10.32
CA LEU A 55 -8.76 11.53 -11.19
C LEU A 55 -9.17 13.00 -11.39
N LEU A 56 -9.27 13.76 -10.30
CA LEU A 56 -9.69 15.16 -10.35
C LEU A 56 -8.69 16.04 -11.12
N ASN A 57 -7.40 15.73 -11.02
CA ASN A 57 -6.34 16.44 -11.74
C ASN A 57 -6.04 15.88 -13.13
N ARG A 58 -6.77 14.85 -13.58
CA ARG A 58 -6.65 14.26 -14.93
C ARG A 58 -5.23 13.77 -15.24
N TYR A 59 -4.60 13.11 -14.28
CA TYR A 59 -3.32 12.43 -14.50
C TYR A 59 -3.46 11.29 -15.54
N ASP A 60 -2.31 10.83 -16.03
CA ASP A 60 -2.21 9.80 -17.05
C ASP A 60 -3.00 8.51 -16.68
N PRO A 61 -3.73 7.89 -17.64
CA PRO A 61 -4.51 6.67 -17.40
C PRO A 61 -3.72 5.48 -16.85
N LEU A 62 -2.44 5.37 -17.17
CA LEU A 62 -1.58 4.31 -16.64
C LEU A 62 -1.38 4.48 -15.13
N LEU A 63 -1.10 5.71 -14.68
CA LEU A 63 -0.93 6.02 -13.26
C LEU A 63 -2.22 5.74 -12.47
N LEU A 64 -3.36 6.13 -13.05
CA LEU A 64 -4.69 5.86 -12.48
C LEU A 64 -4.96 4.35 -12.35
N SER A 65 -4.61 3.56 -13.37
CA SER A 65 -4.83 2.12 -13.39
C SER A 65 -3.99 1.40 -12.34
N ILE A 66 -2.73 1.82 -12.16
CA ILE A 66 -1.84 1.26 -11.13
C ILE A 66 -2.34 1.66 -9.73
N ALA A 67 -2.74 2.91 -9.51
CA ALA A 67 -3.32 3.34 -8.24
C ALA A 67 -4.61 2.58 -7.89
N ALA A 68 -5.47 2.34 -8.88
CA ALA A 68 -6.70 1.55 -8.70
C ALA A 68 -6.40 0.09 -8.39
N LEU A 69 -5.38 -0.50 -9.02
CA LEU A 69 -4.93 -1.86 -8.70
C LEU A 69 -4.50 -1.98 -7.23
N PHE A 70 -3.63 -1.09 -6.75
CA PHE A 70 -3.20 -1.10 -5.36
C PHE A 70 -4.35 -0.83 -4.39
N LEU A 71 -5.29 0.06 -4.73
CA LEU A 71 -6.50 0.26 -3.94
C LEU A 71 -7.28 -1.04 -3.75
N VAL A 72 -7.51 -1.78 -4.84
CA VAL A 72 -8.24 -3.06 -4.79
C VAL A 72 -7.49 -4.08 -3.93
N ILE A 73 -6.17 -4.16 -4.08
CA ILE A 73 -5.34 -5.08 -3.29
C ILE A 73 -5.43 -4.75 -1.79
N HIS A 74 -5.33 -3.48 -1.40
CA HIS A 74 -5.37 -3.07 0.00
C HIS A 74 -6.74 -3.19 0.64
N VAL A 75 -7.80 -2.80 -0.07
CA VAL A 75 -9.17 -2.99 0.43
C VAL A 75 -9.51 -4.47 0.53
N GLY A 76 -9.13 -5.27 -0.48
CA GLY A 76 -9.28 -6.73 -0.45
C GLY A 76 -8.48 -7.38 0.67
N GLY A 77 -7.22 -6.95 0.87
CA GLY A 77 -6.34 -7.39 1.93
C GLY A 77 -6.89 -7.07 3.32
N ALA A 78 -7.38 -5.85 3.53
CA ALA A 78 -8.04 -5.43 4.76
C ALA A 78 -9.28 -6.30 5.06
N TYR A 79 -10.11 -6.57 4.06
CA TYR A 79 -11.26 -7.47 4.19
C TYR A 79 -10.83 -8.90 4.61
N LEU A 80 -9.79 -9.46 3.99
CA LEU A 80 -9.25 -10.77 4.38
C LEU A 80 -8.65 -10.77 5.79
N TYR A 81 -8.04 -9.66 6.23
CA TYR A 81 -7.56 -9.47 7.60
C TYR A 81 -8.71 -9.46 8.62
N ILE A 82 -9.81 -8.78 8.30
CA ILE A 82 -11.02 -8.73 9.15
C ILE A 82 -11.61 -10.14 9.29
N ASN A 83 -11.66 -10.90 8.21
CA ASN A 83 -12.19 -12.26 8.19
C ASN A 83 -11.21 -13.32 8.73
N GLY A 84 -9.97 -12.94 9.07
CA GLY A 84 -8.95 -13.87 9.61
C GLY A 84 -8.42 -14.89 8.59
N THR A 85 -8.74 -14.73 7.31
CA THR A 85 -8.35 -15.68 6.24
C THR A 85 -6.95 -15.40 5.68
N LEU A 86 -6.41 -14.20 5.92
CA LEU A 86 -5.08 -13.81 5.43
C LEU A 86 -3.94 -14.68 6.01
N ALA A 87 -4.12 -15.25 7.20
CA ALA A 87 -3.16 -16.16 7.83
C ALA A 87 -2.90 -17.43 6.99
N TYR A 88 -3.77 -17.75 6.04
CA TYR A 88 -3.56 -18.84 5.08
C TYR A 88 -2.43 -18.52 4.09
N LEU A 89 -2.29 -17.26 3.68
CA LEU A 89 -1.30 -16.83 2.69
C LEU A 89 0.13 -16.87 3.25
N SER A 90 0.30 -16.67 4.55
CA SER A 90 1.59 -16.72 5.25
C SER A 90 2.05 -18.11 5.66
N ARG A 91 1.28 -19.18 5.40
CA ARG A 91 1.63 -20.57 5.77
C ARG A 91 2.87 -21.11 5.06
N LYS A 92 3.10 -20.69 3.80
CA LYS A 92 4.29 -21.09 3.04
C LYS A 92 5.34 -19.99 3.13
N ARG A 93 6.53 -20.35 3.58
CA ARG A 93 7.68 -19.45 3.71
C ARG A 93 8.02 -18.70 2.40
N SER A 94 7.86 -19.35 1.26
CA SER A 94 8.06 -18.72 -0.07
C SER A 94 7.09 -17.56 -0.33
N ASN A 95 5.85 -17.64 0.15
CA ASN A 95 4.84 -16.61 -0.06
C ASN A 95 5.23 -15.29 0.62
N LEU A 96 5.95 -15.35 1.74
CA LEU A 96 6.45 -14.16 2.43
C LEU A 96 7.50 -13.41 1.61
N ARG A 97 8.36 -14.12 0.86
CA ARG A 97 9.29 -13.43 -0.06
C ARG A 97 8.58 -12.79 -1.24
N TYR A 98 7.60 -13.49 -1.84
CA TYR A 98 6.78 -12.90 -2.89
C TYR A 98 6.04 -11.66 -2.40
N TYR A 99 5.51 -11.71 -1.18
CA TYR A 99 4.91 -10.55 -0.54
C TYR A 99 5.92 -9.43 -0.35
N GLY A 100 7.15 -9.71 0.09
CA GLY A 100 8.22 -8.71 0.15
C GLY A 100 8.58 -8.08 -1.20
N TYR A 101 8.58 -8.83 -2.30
CA TYR A 101 8.78 -8.26 -3.64
C TYR A 101 7.61 -7.39 -4.09
N TYR A 102 6.39 -7.78 -3.75
CA TYR A 102 5.19 -6.97 -3.96
C TYR A 102 5.30 -5.63 -3.23
N GLU A 103 5.67 -5.64 -1.94
CA GLU A 103 5.86 -4.43 -1.13
C GLU A 103 6.93 -3.50 -1.70
N LEU A 104 8.04 -4.05 -2.23
CA LEU A 104 9.07 -3.25 -2.92
C LEU A 104 8.55 -2.67 -4.24
N THR A 105 7.74 -3.42 -4.98
CA THR A 105 7.14 -2.92 -6.24
C THR A 105 6.22 -1.75 -5.97
N GLU A 106 5.41 -1.87 -4.93
CA GLU A 106 4.53 -0.81 -4.47
C GLU A 106 5.29 0.40 -3.93
N LEU A 107 6.35 0.18 -3.14
CA LEU A 107 7.24 1.24 -2.68
C LEU A 107 7.79 2.08 -3.82
N MET A 108 8.22 1.44 -4.93
CA MET A 108 8.71 2.17 -6.11
C MET A 108 7.62 3.05 -6.73
N PHE A 109 6.39 2.55 -6.80
CA PHE A 109 5.25 3.33 -7.24
C PHE A 109 4.98 4.53 -6.32
N ILE A 110 4.99 4.31 -5.00
CA ILE A 110 4.77 5.38 -4.00
C ILE A 110 5.88 6.46 -4.09
N ILE A 111 7.13 6.08 -4.34
CA ILE A 111 8.23 7.04 -4.55
C ILE A 111 7.98 7.90 -5.80
N ILE A 112 7.50 7.32 -6.89
CA ILE A 112 7.13 8.06 -8.11
C ILE A 112 5.99 9.04 -7.79
N VAL A 113 4.97 8.59 -7.06
CA VAL A 113 3.87 9.45 -6.62
C VAL A 113 4.38 10.60 -5.74
N MET A 114 5.25 10.33 -4.77
CA MET A 114 5.84 11.35 -3.91
C MET A 114 6.58 12.41 -4.73
N TYR A 115 7.37 11.98 -5.72
CA TYR A 115 8.05 12.90 -6.62
C TYR A 115 7.07 13.81 -7.37
N LEU A 116 5.99 13.24 -7.93
CA LEU A 116 4.94 13.97 -8.65
C LEU A 116 4.08 14.87 -7.77
N LEU A 117 3.98 14.61 -6.47
CA LEU A 117 3.24 15.47 -5.54
C LEU A 117 4.04 16.71 -5.11
N ILE A 118 5.36 16.69 -5.27
CA ILE A 118 6.26 17.77 -4.83
C ILE A 118 6.68 18.66 -6.01
N HIS A 119 6.48 18.23 -7.25
CA HIS A 119 6.87 18.93 -8.48
C HIS A 119 5.67 19.13 -9.40
#